data_AF-A0A974Z702-F1
#
_entry.id   AF-A0A974Z702-F1
#
_cell.length_a   1.000
_cell.length_b   1.000
_cell.length_c   1.000
_cell.angle_alpha   90.00
_cell.angle_beta   90.00
_cell.angle_gamma   90.00
#
_symmetry.space_group_name_H-M   'P 1'
#
loop_
_entity.id
_entity.type
_entity.pdbx_description
1 polymer ?
#
loop_
_entity_poly.entity_id
_entity_poly.type
_entity_poly.pdbx_seq_one_letter_code
_entity_poly.pdbx_strand_id
1 'polypeptide(L)' 'MAAPPAPDPLHGRGLPLIRMLADHADITAPRHGTVVTMSWQLGRN' A
#
# COMPACT_ATOMS: atom_id res chain seq x y z
N MET A 1 27.57 16.72 2.63
CA MET A 1 26.98 15.51 3.23
C MET A 1 25.56 15.41 2.70
N ALA A 2 25.26 14.43 1.85
CA ALA A 2 23.92 14.27 1.27
C ALA A 2 22.98 13.63 2.31
N ALA A 3 21.74 14.09 2.40
CA ALA A 3 20.73 13.50 3.28
C ALA A 3 20.40 12.07 2.80
N PRO A 4 20.09 11.13 3.72
CA PRO A 4 19.69 9.78 3.33
C PRO A 4 18.41 9.85 2.47
N PRO A 5 18.26 8.96 1.48
CA PRO A 5 17.04 8.89 0.70
C PRO A 5 15.86 8.66 1.64
N ALA A 6 14.80 9.45 1.47
CA ALA A 6 13.57 9.25 2.23
C ALA A 6 13.07 7.81 1.99
N PRO A 7 12.57 7.12 3.02
CA PRO A 7 12.01 5.79 2.85
C PRO A 7 10.90 5.86 1.80
N ASP A 8 11.08 5.12 0.70
CA ASP A 8 10.02 5.01 -0.29
C ASP A 8 8.89 4.19 0.34
N PRO A 9 7.68 4.75 0.48
CA PRO A 9 6.55 4.04 1.07
C PRO A 9 6.22 2.75 0.32
N LEU A 10 6.62 2.62 -0.95
CA LEU A 10 6.46 1.42 -1.78
C LEU A 10 7.50 0.32 -1.51
N HIS A 11 8.65 0.66 -0.90
CA HIS A 11 9.74 -0.29 -0.64
C HIS A 11 9.67 -0.95 0.75
N GLY A 12 8.68 -0.58 1.58
CA GLY A 12 8.39 -1.26 2.85
C GLY A 12 7.60 -2.57 2.65
N ARG A 13 7.67 -3.48 3.63
CA ARG A 13 6.92 -4.77 3.56
C ARG A 13 5.39 -4.62 3.68
N GLY A 14 4.88 -3.46 4.08
CA GLY A 14 3.45 -3.25 4.38
C GLY A 14 2.54 -3.31 3.14
N LEU A 15 2.89 -2.63 2.06
CA LEU A 15 2.07 -2.63 0.84
C LEU A 15 2.02 -3.98 0.11
N PRO A 16 3.12 -4.76 0.05
CA PRO A 16 3.07 -6.16 -0.38
C PRO A 16 2.11 -7.01 0.45
N LEU A 17 2.07 -6.85 1.78
CA LEU A 17 1.15 -7.58 2.64
C LEU A 17 -0.31 -7.19 2.40
N ILE A 18 -0.58 -5.90 2.17
CA ILE A 18 -1.92 -5.42 1.80
C ILE A 18 -2.42 -6.09 0.53
N ARG A 19 -1.58 -6.19 -0.51
CA ARG A 19 -1.92 -6.87 -1.77
C ARG A 19 -2.21 -8.36 -1.58
N MET A 20 -1.57 -8.99 -0.60
CA MET A 20 -1.77 -10.41 -0.30
C MET A 20 -3.06 -10.67 0.47
N LEU A 21 -3.49 -9.74 1.32
CA LEU A 21 -4.59 -9.93 2.27
C LEU A 21 -5.95 -9.44 1.76
N ALA A 22 -5.97 -8.51 0.81
CA ALA A 22 -7.21 -8.01 0.20
C ALA A 22 -7.51 -8.73 -1.11
N ASP A 23 -8.79 -8.96 -1.41
CA ASP A 23 -9.20 -9.50 -2.71
C ASP A 23 -8.93 -8.48 -3.83
N HIS A 24 -9.06 -7.19 -3.51
CA HIS A 24 -8.60 -6.10 -4.35
C HIS A 24 -7.89 -5.04 -3.52
N ALA A 25 -6.71 -4.61 -3.98
CA ALA A 25 -6.00 -3.46 -3.45
C ALA A 25 -5.56 -2.52 -4.58
N ASP A 26 -5.95 -1.26 -4.49
CA ASP A 26 -5.42 -0.16 -5.31
C ASP A 26 -4.57 0.76 -4.43
N ILE A 27 -3.37 1.10 -4.91
CA ILE A 27 -2.41 1.90 -4.16
C ILE A 27 -1.93 3.02 -5.07
N THR A 28 -2.19 4.25 -4.65
CA THR A 28 -1.72 5.45 -5.33
C THR A 28 -0.83 6.27 -4.41
N ALA A 29 0.23 6.85 -4.97
CA ALA A 29 1.16 7.71 -4.25
C ALA A 29 1.06 9.15 -4.81
N PRO A 30 0.00 9.90 -4.48
CA PRO A 30 -0.10 11.31 -4.86
C PRO A 30 1.01 12.14 -4.20
N ARG A 31 1.15 13.41 -4.59
CA ARG A 31 2.20 14.31 -4.06
C ARG A 31 2.19 14.47 -2.53
N HIS A 32 1.07 14.15 -1.87
CA HIS A 32 0.90 14.25 -0.42
C HIS A 32 0.49 12.90 0.19
N GLY A 33 1.46 12.00 0.29
CA GLY A 33 1.31 10.72 0.98
C GLY A 33 0.88 9.56 0.08
N THR A 34 0.37 8.50 0.70
CA THR A 34 -0.06 7.27 0.02
C THR A 34 -1.53 7.01 0.35
N VAL A 35 -2.33 6.81 -0.69
CA VAL A 35 -3.74 6.42 -0.57
C VAL A 35 -3.85 4.95 -0.92
N VAL A 36 -4.52 4.20 -0.06
CA VAL A 36 -4.73 2.76 -0.24
C VAL A 36 -6.22 2.47 -0.16
N THR A 37 -6.77 1.92 -1.24
CA THR A 37 -8.16 1.46 -1.31
C THR A 37 -8.16 -0.05 -1.34
N MET A 38 -8.90 -0.67 -0.42
CA MET A 38 -8.97 -2.13 -0.27
C MET A 38 -10.43 -2.58 -0.28
N SER A 39 -10.71 -3.74 -0.84
CA SER A 39 -12.00 -4.40 -0.73
C SER A 39 -11.86 -5.91 -0.52
N TRP A 40 -12.85 -6.47 0.17
CA TRP A 40 -12.98 -7.90 0.45
C TRP A 40 -14.34 -8.39 -0.01
N GLN A 41 -14.36 -9.56 -0.62
CA GLN A 41 -15.58 -10.31 -0.88
C GLN A 41 -15.97 -11.03 0.41
N LEU A 42 -17.00 -10.53 1.07
CA LEU A 42 -17.61 -11.27 2.18
C LEU A 42 -18.25 -12.53 1.60
N GLY A 43 -17.72 -13.70 1.97
CA GLY A 43 -18.31 -14.99 1.61
C GLY A 43 -19.78 -15.05 2.03
N ARG A 44 -20.62 -15.68 1.21
CA ARG A 44 -21.98 -16.03 1.62
C ARG A 44 -21.88 -17.28 2.50
N ASN A 45 -22.11 -17.11 3.80
CA ASN A 45 -22.36 -18.23 4.71
C ASN A 45 -23.75 -18.81 4.45
#